data_AF-A0A8T3PHB1-F1
#
_entry.id   AF-A0A8T3PHB1-F1
#
_cell.length_a   1.000
_cell.length_b   1.000
_cell.length_c   1.000
_cell.angle_alpha   90.00
_cell.angle_beta   90.00
_cell.angle_gamma   90.00
#
_symmetry.space_group_name_H-M   'P 1'
#
loop_
_entity.id
_entity.type
_entity.pdbx_description
1 polymer ?
#
loop_
_entity_poly.entity_id
_entity_poly.type
_entity_poly.pdbx_seq_one_letter_code
_entity_poly.pdbx_strand_id
1 'polypeptide(L)'
;MEPVQILTLGLGAFFGALGWLVVGLFIARRQYERQAKNAARAVYFELDVDRINVVLARDHSVFQTLVRSSFDRLLPELATWLSAAELRTVTKAYMSHAGYEQVRMETSIPEAVRNAVLVRTADAHDAALDVLSARAFSDLEIAAMQAADGIEPAGEPRRGRATLPGSSR
;
A
#
# COMPACT_ATOMS: atom_id res chain seq x y z
N MET A 1 -58.72 20.23 2.23
CA MET A 1 -57.70 19.67 1.32
C MET A 1 -58.29 18.43 0.70
N GLU A 2 -58.30 18.37 -0.62
CA GLU A 2 -58.80 17.19 -1.33
C GLU A 2 -57.89 15.97 -1.03
N PRO A 3 -58.43 14.78 -0.76
CA PRO A 3 -57.64 13.59 -0.39
C PRO A 3 -56.58 13.23 -1.45
N VAL A 4 -56.82 13.59 -2.71
CA VAL A 4 -55.89 13.43 -3.83
C VAL A 4 -54.62 14.29 -3.67
N GLN A 5 -54.72 15.49 -3.10
CA GLN A 5 -53.58 16.38 -2.88
C GLN A 5 -52.64 15.84 -1.80
N ILE A 6 -53.19 15.28 -0.73
CA ILE A 6 -52.40 14.67 0.36
C ILE A 6 -51.63 13.44 -0.15
N LEU A 7 -52.28 12.60 -0.96
CA LEU A 7 -51.65 11.43 -1.56
C LEU A 7 -50.48 11.85 -2.48
N THR A 8 -50.69 12.88 -3.31
CA THR A 8 -49.69 13.36 -4.27
C THR A 8 -48.47 13.97 -3.56
N LEU A 9 -48.71 14.79 -2.52
CA LEU A 9 -47.65 15.38 -1.71
C LEU A 9 -46.88 14.31 -0.91
N GLY A 10 -47.59 13.32 -0.35
CA GLY A 10 -46.99 12.21 0.38
C GLY A 10 -46.10 11.33 -0.51
N LEU A 11 -46.55 11.01 -1.73
CA LEU A 11 -45.75 10.29 -2.72
C LEU A 11 -44.48 11.08 -3.10
N GLY A 12 -44.61 12.38 -3.35
CA GLY A 12 -43.47 13.25 -3.66
C GLY A 12 -42.43 13.28 -2.54
N ALA A 13 -42.86 13.44 -1.29
CA ALA A 13 -41.99 13.44 -0.13
C ALA A 13 -41.29 12.07 0.07
N PHE A 14 -42.01 10.97 -0.13
CA PHE A 14 -41.46 9.61 -0.03
C PHE A 14 -40.37 9.35 -1.07
N PHE A 15 -40.65 9.63 -2.35
CA PHE A 15 -39.65 9.45 -3.42
C PHE A 15 -38.47 10.41 -3.27
N GLY A 16 -38.71 11.64 -2.79
CA GLY A 16 -37.65 12.58 -2.45
C GLY A 16 -36.72 12.05 -1.34
N ALA A 17 -37.29 11.55 -0.24
CA ALA A 17 -36.51 10.96 0.85
C ALA A 17 -35.74 9.70 0.40
N LEU A 18 -36.38 8.83 -0.38
CA LEU A 18 -35.76 7.63 -0.92
C LEU A 18 -34.58 7.97 -1.85
N GLY A 19 -34.76 8.98 -2.71
CA GLY A 19 -33.69 9.48 -3.58
C GLY A 19 -32.48 9.99 -2.79
N TRP A 20 -32.70 10.78 -1.75
CA TRP A 20 -31.62 11.27 -0.89
C TRP A 20 -30.92 10.16 -0.11
N LEU A 21 -31.65 9.13 0.33
CA LEU A 21 -31.07 7.97 1.01
C LEU A 21 -30.13 7.22 0.08
N VAL A 22 -30.53 6.98 -1.18
CA VAL A 22 -29.69 6.32 -2.18
C VAL A 22 -28.42 7.13 -2.45
N VAL A 23 -28.53 8.45 -2.58
CA VAL A 23 -27.36 9.33 -2.77
C VAL A 23 -26.42 9.26 -1.56
N GLY A 24 -26.97 9.31 -0.34
CA GLY A 24 -26.19 9.20 0.90
C GLY A 24 -25.43 7.88 0.98
N LEU A 25 -26.09 6.76 0.67
CA LEU A 25 -25.47 5.43 0.62
C LEU A 25 -24.36 5.36 -0.43
N PHE A 26 -24.59 5.94 -1.60
CA PHE A 26 -23.59 5.98 -2.68
C PHE A 26 -22.34 6.77 -2.28
N ILE A 27 -22.50 7.96 -1.69
CA ILE A 27 -21.39 8.79 -1.22
C ILE A 27 -20.62 8.09 -0.10
N ALA A 28 -21.34 7.54 0.88
CA ALA A 28 -20.74 6.83 2.01
C ALA A 28 -19.88 5.65 1.52
N ARG A 29 -20.44 4.80 0.63
CA ARG A 29 -19.71 3.68 0.02
C ARG A 29 -18.41 4.13 -0.65
N ARG A 30 -18.48 5.20 -1.44
CA ARG A 30 -17.30 5.73 -2.15
C ARG A 30 -16.24 6.29 -1.19
N GLN A 31 -16.65 6.87 -0.07
CA GLN A 31 -15.74 7.35 0.96
C GLN A 31 -15.04 6.18 1.67
N TYR A 32 -15.77 5.12 2.03
CA TYR A 32 -15.19 3.91 2.62
C TYR A 32 -14.16 3.25 1.69
N GLU A 33 -14.50 3.10 0.41
CA GLU A 33 -13.58 2.52 -0.58
C GLU A 33 -12.29 3.35 -0.72
N ARG A 34 -12.39 4.69 -0.73
CA ARG A 34 -11.22 5.58 -0.77
C ARG A 34 -10.38 5.50 0.49
N GLN A 35 -11.02 5.45 1.67
CA GLN A 35 -10.32 5.33 2.94
C GLN A 35 -9.54 4.02 3.01
N ALA A 36 -10.17 2.91 2.63
CA ALA A 36 -9.50 1.60 2.59
C ALA A 36 -8.36 1.55 1.57
N LYS A 37 -8.54 2.16 0.38
CA LYS A 37 -7.48 2.27 -0.62
C LYS A 37 -6.28 3.06 -0.11
N ASN A 38 -6.52 4.20 0.55
CA ASN A 38 -5.44 5.01 1.15
C ASN A 38 -4.75 4.27 2.29
N ALA A 39 -5.51 3.53 3.11
CA ALA A 39 -4.96 2.67 4.15
C ALA A 39 -4.02 1.61 3.58
N ALA A 40 -4.45 0.91 2.51
CA ALA A 40 -3.64 -0.08 1.83
C ALA A 40 -2.37 0.50 1.21
N ARG A 41 -2.40 1.73 0.68
CA ARG A 41 -1.19 2.42 0.20
C ARG A 41 -0.21 2.71 1.32
N ALA A 42 -0.69 3.16 2.48
CA ALA A 42 0.16 3.41 3.63
C ALA A 42 0.85 2.12 4.12
N VAL A 43 0.08 1.03 4.20
CA VAL A 43 0.62 -0.29 4.57
C VAL A 43 1.57 -0.84 3.49
N TYR A 44 1.28 -0.62 2.21
CA TYR A 44 2.17 -0.99 1.11
C TYR A 44 3.55 -0.36 1.26
N PHE A 45 3.63 0.97 1.44
CA PHE A 45 4.93 1.64 1.55
C PHE A 45 5.67 1.33 2.85
N GLU A 46 4.97 1.13 3.97
CA GLU A 46 5.60 0.62 5.21
C GLU A 46 6.23 -0.75 4.96
N LEU A 47 5.47 -1.67 4.35
CA LEU A 47 5.93 -3.02 4.09
C LEU A 47 7.05 -3.07 3.03
N ASP A 48 7.05 -2.17 2.05
CA ASP A 48 8.08 -2.08 1.02
C ASP A 48 9.42 -1.62 1.60
N VAL A 49 9.41 -0.64 2.51
CA VAL A 49 10.61 -0.23 3.25
C VAL A 49 11.14 -1.38 4.11
N ASP A 50 10.25 -2.09 4.81
CA ASP A 50 10.62 -3.27 5.59
C ASP A 50 11.20 -4.38 4.72
N ARG A 51 10.64 -4.59 3.53
CA ARG A 51 11.15 -5.55 2.55
C ARG A 51 12.57 -5.19 2.09
N ILE A 52 12.84 -3.91 1.82
CA ILE A 52 14.20 -3.42 1.52
C ILE A 52 15.15 -3.70 2.70
N ASN A 53 14.71 -3.45 3.93
CA ASN A 53 15.51 -3.73 5.14
C ASN A 53 15.84 -5.22 5.29
N VAL A 54 14.89 -6.12 4.99
CA VAL A 54 15.11 -7.57 5.01
C VAL A 54 16.12 -7.98 3.94
N VAL A 55 16.03 -7.42 2.74
CA VAL A 55 17.00 -7.67 1.64
C VAL A 55 18.39 -7.18 2.03
N LEU A 56 18.50 -5.98 2.62
CA LEU A 56 19.78 -5.44 3.10
C LEU A 56 20.39 -6.32 4.20
N ALA A 57 19.57 -6.82 5.11
CA ALA A 57 20.01 -7.77 6.14
C ALA A 57 20.50 -9.09 5.52
N ARG A 58 19.84 -9.59 4.48
CA ARG A 58 20.25 -10.82 3.77
C ARG A 58 21.56 -10.65 3.02
N ASP A 59 21.67 -9.58 2.25
CA ASP A 59 22.76 -9.40 1.28
C ASP A 59 24.01 -8.77 1.93
N HIS A 60 23.82 -8.00 3.00
CA HIS A 60 24.90 -7.24 3.64
C HIS A 60 25.00 -7.42 5.15
N SER A 61 24.16 -8.27 5.77
CA SER A 61 24.10 -8.44 7.24
C SER A 61 23.87 -7.13 8.00
N VAL A 62 23.26 -6.13 7.36
CA VAL A 62 22.88 -4.86 7.99
C VAL A 62 21.43 -4.94 8.41
N PHE A 63 21.20 -5.11 9.72
CA PHE A 63 19.87 -5.25 10.27
C PHE A 63 19.31 -3.90 10.72
N GLN A 64 18.14 -3.55 10.20
CA GLN A 64 17.31 -2.45 10.68
C GLN A 64 16.10 -2.97 11.48
N THR A 65 15.40 -2.08 12.17
CA THR A 65 14.14 -2.43 12.85
C THR A 65 13.00 -2.39 11.86
N LEU A 66 12.19 -3.45 11.82
CA LEU A 66 10.97 -3.50 11.01
C LEU A 66 9.81 -2.82 11.73
N VAL A 67 8.90 -2.20 10.99
CA VAL A 67 7.84 -1.36 11.53
C VAL A 67 6.47 -1.93 11.20
N ARG A 68 5.56 -1.91 12.18
CA ARG A 68 4.19 -2.44 12.03
C ARG A 68 3.08 -1.42 12.32
N SER A 69 3.47 -0.17 12.58
CA SER A 69 2.57 0.85 13.12
C SER A 69 1.37 1.16 12.20
N SER A 70 1.59 1.20 10.90
CA SER A 70 0.55 1.52 9.92
C SER A 70 -0.41 0.34 9.80
N PHE A 71 0.12 -0.88 9.72
CA PHE A 71 -0.70 -2.09 9.67
C PHE A 71 -1.60 -2.23 10.90
N ASP A 72 -1.07 -2.10 12.12
CA ASP A 72 -1.89 -2.26 13.33
C ASP A 72 -2.97 -1.19 13.45
N ARG A 73 -2.65 0.06 13.05
CA ARG A 73 -3.61 1.15 13.06
C ARG A 73 -4.71 0.99 12.01
N LEU A 74 -4.36 0.48 10.83
CA LEU A 74 -5.23 0.46 9.64
C LEU A 74 -5.83 -0.91 9.33
N LEU A 75 -5.58 -1.89 10.21
CA LEU A 75 -6.12 -3.24 10.10
C LEU A 75 -7.65 -3.27 9.94
N PRO A 76 -8.45 -2.45 10.67
CA PRO A 76 -9.89 -2.43 10.48
C PRO A 76 -10.32 -2.05 9.06
N GLU A 77 -9.70 -1.01 8.48
CA GLU A 77 -9.99 -0.57 7.11
C GLU A 77 -9.60 -1.64 6.09
N LEU A 78 -8.44 -2.28 6.27
CA LEU A 78 -8.02 -3.39 5.41
C LEU A 78 -8.96 -4.59 5.51
N ALA A 79 -9.40 -4.95 6.71
CA ALA A 79 -10.25 -6.11 6.94
C ALA A 79 -11.64 -5.97 6.31
N THR A 80 -12.14 -4.74 6.15
CA THR A 80 -13.42 -4.48 5.48
C THR A 80 -13.32 -4.52 3.95
N TRP A 81 -12.11 -4.43 3.39
CA TRP A 81 -11.91 -4.21 1.97
C TRP A 81 -11.17 -5.35 1.25
N LEU A 82 -10.28 -6.05 1.97
CA LEU A 82 -9.61 -7.26 1.51
C LEU A 82 -10.45 -8.49 1.83
N SER A 83 -10.36 -9.50 0.96
CA SER A 83 -10.88 -10.83 1.29
C SER A 83 -10.06 -11.46 2.42
N ALA A 84 -10.63 -12.46 3.09
CA ALA A 84 -9.93 -13.16 4.17
C ALA A 84 -8.60 -13.80 3.71
N ALA A 85 -8.53 -14.27 2.47
CA ALA A 85 -7.31 -14.84 1.90
C ALA A 85 -6.21 -13.78 1.71
N GLU A 86 -6.57 -12.64 1.12
CA GLU A 86 -5.66 -11.50 0.92
C GLU A 86 -5.18 -10.93 2.26
N LEU A 87 -6.09 -10.71 3.21
CA LEU A 87 -5.76 -10.21 4.54
C LEU A 87 -4.82 -11.16 5.29
N ARG A 88 -5.01 -12.48 5.13
CA ARG A 88 -4.12 -13.49 5.71
C ARG A 88 -2.72 -13.41 5.10
N THR A 89 -2.60 -13.17 3.80
CA THR A 89 -1.29 -12.98 3.14
C THR A 89 -0.55 -11.77 3.72
N VAL A 90 -1.22 -10.62 3.83
CA VAL A 90 -0.63 -9.41 4.43
C VAL A 90 -0.25 -9.64 5.89
N THR A 91 -1.14 -10.26 6.67
CA THR A 91 -0.88 -10.56 8.08
C THR A 91 0.33 -11.50 8.26
N LYS A 92 0.50 -12.50 7.39
CA LYS A 92 1.65 -13.41 7.41
C LYS A 92 2.97 -12.67 7.20
N ALA A 93 3.00 -11.65 6.32
CA ALA A 93 4.19 -10.82 6.12
C ALA A 93 4.60 -10.15 7.44
N TYR A 94 3.67 -9.51 8.14
CA TYR A 94 3.94 -8.90 9.45
C TYR A 94 4.24 -9.91 10.56
N MET A 95 3.67 -11.12 10.52
CA MET A 95 4.04 -12.18 11.46
C MET A 95 5.48 -12.68 11.25
N SER A 96 6.01 -12.61 10.01
CA SER A 96 7.39 -13.01 9.72
C SER A 96 8.43 -12.08 10.36
N HIS A 97 8.02 -10.88 10.81
CA HIS A 97 8.87 -9.98 11.59
C HIS A 97 9.43 -10.64 12.85
N ALA A 98 8.67 -11.53 13.50
CA ALA A 98 9.17 -12.23 14.69
C ALA A 98 10.40 -13.10 14.38
N GLY A 99 10.41 -13.77 13.22
CA GLY A 99 11.55 -14.56 12.76
C GLY A 99 12.74 -13.66 12.41
N TYR A 100 12.48 -12.53 11.75
CA TYR A 100 13.50 -11.52 11.46
C TYR A 100 14.14 -10.95 12.73
N GLU A 101 13.33 -10.60 13.74
CA GLU A 101 13.80 -10.08 15.03
C GLU A 101 14.65 -11.11 15.77
N GLN A 102 14.26 -12.39 15.74
CA GLN A 102 15.04 -13.46 16.34
C GLN A 102 16.42 -13.58 15.69
N VAL A 103 16.52 -13.57 14.35
CA VAL A 103 17.82 -13.63 13.67
C VAL A 103 18.66 -12.37 13.84
N ARG A 104 18.02 -11.21 14.05
CA ARG A 104 18.72 -9.97 14.39
C ARG A 104 19.36 -10.04 15.79
N MET A 105 18.62 -10.54 16.77
CA MET A 105 19.07 -10.56 18.17
C MET A 105 20.08 -11.68 18.46
N GLU A 106 19.92 -12.84 17.81
CA GLU A 106 20.69 -14.02 18.16
C GLU A 106 21.83 -14.30 17.17
N THR A 107 23.07 -14.14 17.66
CA THR A 107 24.30 -14.36 16.89
C THR A 107 24.70 -15.83 16.82
N SER A 108 24.15 -16.69 17.68
CA SER A 108 24.43 -18.13 17.73
C SER A 108 23.70 -18.93 16.63
N ILE A 109 22.73 -18.33 15.94
CA ILE A 109 21.96 -18.99 14.88
C ILE A 109 22.88 -19.31 13.69
N PRO A 110 22.92 -20.58 13.23
CA PRO A 110 23.68 -20.97 12.05
C PRO A 110 23.34 -20.12 10.82
N GLU A 111 24.36 -19.74 10.05
CA GLU A 111 24.21 -18.86 8.88
C GLU A 111 23.18 -19.38 7.86
N ALA A 112 23.17 -20.70 7.60
CA ALA A 112 22.19 -21.32 6.72
C ALA A 112 20.74 -21.11 7.20
N VAL A 113 20.50 -21.16 8.51
CA VAL A 113 19.17 -20.93 9.12
C VAL A 113 18.82 -19.45 9.06
N ARG A 114 19.77 -18.56 9.37
CA ARG A 114 19.62 -17.10 9.26
C ARG A 114 19.18 -16.72 7.85
N ASN A 115 19.91 -17.19 6.83
CA ASN A 115 19.59 -16.90 5.43
C ASN A 115 18.21 -17.46 5.04
N ALA A 116 17.89 -18.70 5.42
CA ALA A 116 16.58 -19.30 5.14
C ALA A 116 15.41 -18.50 5.75
N VAL A 117 15.59 -17.94 6.95
CA VAL A 117 14.59 -17.06 7.58
C VAL A 117 14.45 -15.76 6.79
N LEU A 118 15.56 -15.09 6.46
CA LEU A 118 15.53 -13.82 5.72
C LEU A 118 14.90 -13.96 4.33
N VAL A 119 15.21 -15.04 3.60
CA VAL A 119 14.56 -15.37 2.32
C VAL A 119 13.06 -15.55 2.50
N ARG A 120 12.62 -16.36 3.47
CA ARG A 120 11.18 -16.57 3.73
C ARG A 120 10.46 -15.29 4.14
N THR A 121 11.11 -14.44 4.92
CA THR A 121 10.56 -13.13 5.31
C THR A 121 10.39 -12.25 4.07
N ALA A 122 11.41 -12.17 3.21
CA ALA A 122 11.34 -11.42 1.95
C ALA A 122 10.22 -11.95 1.03
N ASP A 123 10.13 -13.26 0.83
CA ASP A 123 9.09 -13.89 0.02
C ASP A 123 7.68 -13.59 0.56
N ALA A 124 7.52 -13.55 1.89
CA ALA A 124 6.25 -13.20 2.52
C ALA A 124 5.90 -11.72 2.31
N HIS A 125 6.90 -10.83 2.32
CA HIS A 125 6.70 -9.40 2.02
C HIS A 125 6.33 -9.22 0.54
N ASP A 126 7.04 -9.87 -0.38
CA ASP A 126 6.76 -9.82 -1.83
C ASP A 126 5.31 -10.25 -2.13
N ALA A 127 4.88 -11.38 -1.57
CA ALA A 127 3.50 -11.85 -1.75
C ALA A 127 2.44 -10.88 -1.21
N ALA A 128 2.74 -10.17 -0.12
CA ALA A 128 1.84 -9.19 0.44
C ALA A 128 1.85 -7.86 -0.34
N LEU A 129 3.01 -7.44 -0.85
CA LEU A 129 3.15 -6.29 -1.74
C LEU A 129 2.42 -6.51 -3.06
N ASP A 130 2.44 -7.73 -3.62
CA ASP A 130 1.65 -8.09 -4.80
C ASP A 130 0.14 -7.95 -4.54
N VAL A 131 -0.35 -8.44 -3.39
CA VAL A 131 -1.76 -8.30 -3.00
C VAL A 131 -2.14 -6.83 -2.81
N LEU A 132 -1.33 -6.07 -2.10
CA LEU A 132 -1.60 -4.67 -1.81
C LEU A 132 -1.51 -3.81 -3.07
N SER A 133 -0.54 -4.05 -3.95
CA SER A 133 -0.37 -3.32 -5.21
C SER A 133 -1.58 -3.51 -6.13
N ALA A 134 -1.98 -4.77 -6.35
CA ALA A 134 -3.12 -5.12 -7.21
C ALA A 134 -4.45 -4.53 -6.72
N ARG A 135 -4.61 -4.33 -5.40
CA ARG A 135 -5.83 -3.74 -4.84
C ARG A 135 -5.77 -2.22 -4.78
N ALA A 136 -4.63 -1.66 -4.35
CA ALA A 136 -4.51 -0.27 -3.93
C ALA A 136 -4.03 0.69 -5.02
N PHE A 137 -3.59 0.18 -6.16
CA PHE A 137 -3.07 0.98 -7.27
C PHE A 137 -3.76 0.58 -8.57
N SER A 138 -3.78 1.53 -9.51
CA SER A 138 -4.12 1.26 -10.90
C SER A 138 -2.93 0.70 -11.66
N ASP A 139 -3.16 0.00 -12.76
CA ASP A 139 -2.09 -0.56 -13.60
C ASP A 139 -1.08 0.50 -14.05
N LEU A 140 -1.54 1.73 -14.30
CA LEU A 140 -0.68 2.86 -14.64
C LEU A 140 0.21 3.30 -13.46
N GLU A 141 -0.34 3.33 -12.25
CA GLU A 141 0.43 3.64 -11.04
C GLU A 141 1.47 2.54 -10.77
N ILE A 142 1.10 1.26 -10.94
CA ILE A 142 2.02 0.11 -10.78
C ILE A 142 3.16 0.19 -11.81
N ALA A 143 2.83 0.41 -13.08
CA ALA A 143 3.83 0.55 -14.14
C ALA A 143 4.78 1.74 -13.89
N ALA A 144 4.25 2.86 -13.38
CA ALA A 144 5.06 4.02 -13.02
C ALA A 144 6.02 3.73 -11.86
N MET A 145 5.57 3.01 -10.82
CA MET A 145 6.43 2.58 -9.71
C MET A 145 7.54 1.64 -10.19
N GLN A 146 7.19 0.61 -10.99
CA GLN A 146 8.17 -0.31 -11.56
C GLN A 146 9.19 0.38 -12.47
N ALA A 147 8.77 1.40 -13.23
CA ALA A 147 9.68 2.20 -14.04
C ALA A 147 10.62 3.06 -13.19
N ALA A 148 10.14 3.59 -12.06
CA ALA A 148 10.95 4.35 -11.11
C ALA A 148 11.97 3.45 -10.39
N ASP A 149 11.60 2.19 -10.09
CA ASP A 149 12.51 1.20 -9.51
C ASP A 149 13.55 0.67 -10.53
N GLY A 150 13.29 0.84 -11.83
CA GLY A 150 14.08 0.27 -12.93
C GLY A 150 15.19 1.15 -13.54
N ILE A 151 15.35 2.43 -13.19
CA ILE A 151 16.33 3.38 -13.80
C ILE A 151 16.75 4.44 -12.74
N GLU A 152 18.01 4.68 -12.37
CA GLU A 152 19.20 4.97 -13.21
C GLU A 152 20.43 4.06 -12.98
N PRO A 153 21.07 3.54 -14.05
CA PRO A 153 22.48 3.16 -14.02
C PRO A 153 23.36 4.42 -13.92
N ALA A 154 24.40 4.32 -13.09
CA ALA A 154 25.45 5.32 -12.99
C ALA A 154 26.08 5.61 -14.37
N GLY A 155 25.92 6.85 -14.83
CA GLY A 155 26.79 7.42 -15.85
C GLY A 155 26.09 7.85 -17.14
N GLU A 156 25.46 9.02 -17.12
CA GLU A 156 25.50 9.89 -18.30
C GLU A 156 25.83 11.33 -17.89
N PRO A 157 27.01 11.86 -18.28
CA PRO A 157 27.37 13.23 -17.98
C PRO A 157 26.47 14.15 -18.80
N ARG A 158 25.80 15.07 -18.11
CA ARG A 158 25.06 16.20 -18.67
C ARG A 158 25.96 16.93 -19.68
N ARG A 159 25.87 16.56 -20.96
CA ARG A 159 26.58 17.21 -22.06
C ARG A 159 25.95 18.58 -22.31
N GLY A 160 26.72 19.60 -21.94
CA GLY A 160 26.84 20.86 -22.69
C GLY A 160 25.57 21.67 -22.92
N ARG A 161 25.21 22.54 -21.96
CA ARG A 161 24.56 23.80 -22.33
C ARG A 161 25.65 24.74 -22.86
N ALA A 162 25.63 24.91 -24.18
CA ALA A 162 26.52 25.81 -24.90
C ALA A 162 26.50 27.23 -24.31
N THR A 163 27.71 27.71 -24.03
CA THR A 163 28.25 29.06 -24.19
C THR A 163 27.30 30.18 -24.64
N LEU A 164 27.26 31.22 -23.80
CA LEU A 164 26.79 32.58 -24.13
C LEU A 164 27.60 33.16 -25.31
N PRO A 165 26.97 33.79 -26.33
CA PRO A 165 27.70 34.61 -27.28
C PRO A 165 27.96 36.00 -26.70
N GLY A 166 29.23 36.42 -26.79
CA GLY A 166 29.74 37.70 -26.34
C GLY A 166 29.09 38.90 -27.03
N SER A 167 28.82 39.93 -26.24
CA SER A 167 28.60 41.29 -26.68
C SER A 167 29.95 41.95 -26.91
N SER A 168 30.28 42.24 -28.15
CA SER A 168 31.35 43.16 -28.54
C SER A 168 30.90 43.93 -29.76
N ARG A 169 30.36 45.13 -29.53
CA ARG A 169 30.59 46.40 -30.24
C ARG A 169 29.64 47.47 -29.72
#